data_AF-A0AB37HGK8-F1
#
_entry.id   AF-A0AB37HGK8-F1
#
_cell.length_a   1.000
_cell.length_b   1.000
_cell.length_c   1.000
_cell.angle_alpha   90.00
_cell.angle_beta   90.00
_cell.angle_gamma   90.00
#
_symmetry.space_group_name_H-M   'P 1'
#
loop_
_entity.id
_entity.type
_entity.pdbx_description
1 polymer ?
#
loop_
_entity_poly.entity_id
_entity_poly.type
_entity_poly.pdbx_seq_one_letter_code
_entity_poly.pdbx_strand_id
1 'polypeptide(L)'
;MSNISNKYPSEKSKIEKVKRFFMDFKTFSKGRKDITNCELCNREFQENDQTNLAFVKEDSNKLICEECAARVISEGVAETNW
;
A
#
# COMPACT_ATOMS: atom_id res chain seq x y z
N MET A 1 16.10 -20.22 10.56
CA MET A 1 14.81 -20.41 9.85
C MET A 1 13.95 -19.20 10.17
N SER A 2 13.79 -18.28 9.23
CA SER A 2 13.06 -17.02 9.44
C SER A 2 11.56 -17.30 9.44
N ASN A 3 10.91 -17.07 10.58
CA ASN A 3 9.46 -17.20 10.74
C ASN A 3 8.77 -16.06 9.97
N ILE A 4 8.31 -16.32 8.75
CA ILE A 4 7.39 -15.43 8.02
C ILE A 4 5.99 -15.69 8.56
N SER A 5 5.71 -15.15 9.74
CA SER A 5 4.38 -15.19 10.36
C SER A 5 3.61 -13.94 9.94
N ASN A 6 2.76 -14.10 8.92
CA ASN A 6 1.56 -13.32 8.61
C ASN A 6 1.31 -12.07 9.49
N LYS A 7 1.81 -10.91 9.06
CA LYS A 7 1.42 -9.60 9.65
C LYS A 7 0.06 -9.08 9.14
N TYR A 8 -0.57 -9.80 8.22
CA TYR A 8 -1.62 -9.29 7.34
C TYR A 8 -3.09 -9.44 7.77
N PRO A 9 -3.50 -10.30 8.72
CA PRO A 9 -4.94 -10.45 9.00
C PRO A 9 -5.59 -9.20 9.61
N SER A 10 -4.87 -8.44 10.45
CA SER A 10 -5.45 -7.35 11.26
C SER A 10 -5.49 -5.98 10.57
N GLU A 11 -4.66 -5.74 9.56
CA GLU A 11 -4.67 -4.46 8.83
C GLU A 11 -5.73 -4.44 7.74
N LYS A 12 -6.03 -5.59 7.12
CA LYS A 12 -7.09 -5.73 6.10
C LYS A 12 -8.46 -5.24 6.59
N SER A 13 -8.84 -5.60 7.81
CA SER A 13 -10.14 -5.22 8.40
C SER A 13 -10.29 -3.71 8.64
N LYS A 14 -9.21 -2.94 8.45
CA LYS A 14 -9.20 -1.50 8.64
C LYS A 14 -9.04 -0.72 7.33
N ILE A 15 -8.76 -1.35 6.18
CA ILE A 15 -8.65 -0.62 4.92
C ILE A 15 -10.06 -0.31 4.40
N GLU A 16 -10.43 0.96 4.37
CA GLU A 16 -11.77 1.41 3.95
C GLU A 16 -11.88 1.55 2.43
N LYS A 17 -10.81 2.05 1.80
CA LYS A 17 -10.74 2.30 0.37
C LYS A 17 -9.30 2.32 -0.13
N VAL A 18 -9.13 2.12 -1.43
CA VAL A 18 -7.83 2.22 -2.11
C VAL A 18 -7.92 3.22 -3.26
N LYS A 19 -6.94 4.13 -3.37
CA LYS A 19 -6.70 4.92 -4.58
C LYS A 19 -5.57 4.29 -5.36
N ARG A 20 -5.90 3.71 -6.53
CA ARG A 20 -4.90 3.20 -7.45
C ARG A 20 -4.24 4.32 -8.25
N PHE A 21 -3.05 4.04 -8.76
CA PHE A 21 -2.27 4.96 -9.60
C PHE A 21 -2.06 6.33 -8.93
N PHE A 22 -1.82 6.34 -7.61
CA PHE A 22 -1.69 7.58 -6.85
C PHE A 22 -0.55 8.45 -7.38
N MET A 23 0.66 7.90 -7.48
CA MET A 23 1.81 8.51 -8.15
C MET A 23 2.93 7.49 -8.39
N ASP A 24 3.90 7.82 -9.24
CA ASP A 24 5.12 7.03 -9.35
C ASP A 24 6.00 7.19 -8.11
N PHE A 25 6.74 6.13 -7.76
CA PHE A 25 7.58 6.12 -6.56
C PHE A 25 8.74 7.12 -6.65
N LYS A 26 9.31 7.34 -7.84
CA LYS A 26 10.36 8.34 -8.07
C LYS A 26 9.94 9.75 -7.67
N THR A 27 8.70 10.12 -7.92
CA THR A 27 8.16 11.44 -7.56
C THR A 27 7.79 11.48 -6.08
N PHE A 28 7.20 10.40 -5.56
CA PHE A 28 6.89 10.28 -4.13
C PHE A 28 8.15 10.43 -3.27
N SER A 29 9.20 9.68 -3.58
CA SER A 29 10.45 9.60 -2.81
C SER A 29 11.24 10.91 -2.77
N LYS A 30 11.00 11.84 -3.71
CA LYS A 30 11.55 13.21 -3.64
C LYS A 30 11.01 13.98 -2.43
N GLY A 31 9.73 13.80 -2.09
CA GLY A 31 9.06 14.46 -0.97
C GLY A 31 9.05 13.65 0.33
N ARG A 32 9.10 12.32 0.24
CA ARG A 32 9.03 11.39 1.38
C ARG A 32 10.10 10.32 1.27
N LYS A 33 11.23 10.55 1.94
CA LYS A 33 12.39 9.63 1.96
C LYS A 33 12.33 8.55 3.04
N ASP A 34 11.38 8.69 3.95
CA ASP A 34 11.14 7.79 5.09
C ASP A 34 10.38 6.52 4.72
N ILE A 35 9.73 6.49 3.55
CA ILE A 35 8.98 5.34 3.05
C ILE A 35 9.66 4.82 1.78
N THR A 36 10.28 3.65 1.89
CA THR A 36 10.99 2.97 0.79
C THR A 36 10.35 1.63 0.40
N ASN A 37 9.40 1.16 1.21
CA ASN A 37 8.81 -0.17 1.07
C ASN A 37 7.29 -0.08 1.11
N CYS A 38 6.62 -1.02 0.43
CA CYS A 38 5.19 -1.21 0.55
C CYS A 38 4.84 -1.49 2.01
N GLU A 39 4.00 -0.64 2.61
CA GLU A 39 3.70 -0.72 4.04
C GLU A 39 2.83 -1.93 4.40
N LEU A 40 2.25 -2.60 3.40
CA LEU A 40 1.63 -3.91 3.58
C LEU A 40 2.69 -5.01 3.46
N CYS A 41 3.24 -5.23 2.25
CA CYS A 41 4.04 -6.43 1.98
C CYS A 41 5.55 -6.32 2.30
N ASN A 42 6.03 -5.14 2.71
CA ASN A 42 7.43 -4.78 2.89
C ASN A 42 8.32 -4.95 1.64
N ARG A 43 7.74 -5.21 0.45
CA ARG A 43 8.48 -5.16 -0.82
C ARG A 43 9.07 -3.76 -1.00
N GLU A 44 10.36 -3.70 -1.32
CA GLU A 44 11.02 -2.44 -1.65
C GLU A 44 10.47 -1.87 -2.96
N PHE A 45 10.19 -0.56 -2.96
CA PHE A 45 9.76 0.13 -4.16
C PHE A 45 10.94 0.41 -5.08
N GLN A 46 10.75 0.15 -6.36
CA GLN A 46 11.66 0.55 -7.43
C GLN A 46 11.26 1.93 -7.96
N GLU A 47 12.20 2.68 -8.54
CA GLU A 47 11.93 4.06 -9.02
C GLU A 47 10.70 4.14 -9.94
N ASN A 48 10.51 3.14 -10.81
CA ASN A 48 9.44 3.09 -11.79
C ASN A 48 8.17 2.38 -11.28
N ASP A 49 8.12 2.00 -10.00
CA ASP A 49 6.91 1.43 -9.43
C ASP A 49 5.80 2.47 -9.40
N GLN A 50 4.61 2.05 -9.81
CA GLN A 50 3.39 2.79 -9.52
C GLN A 50 2.98 2.52 -8.06
N THR A 51 2.87 3.60 -7.28
CA THR A 51 2.40 3.51 -5.90
C THR A 51 0.89 3.74 -5.82
N ASN A 52 0.28 3.11 -4.83
CA ASN A 52 -1.14 3.20 -4.51
C ASN A 52 -1.30 3.63 -3.05
N LEU A 53 -2.46 4.20 -2.71
CA LEU A 53 -2.78 4.58 -1.33
C LEU A 53 -3.90 3.72 -0.77
N ALA A 54 -3.63 3.05 0.36
CA ALA A 54 -4.66 2.49 1.21
C ALA A 54 -5.06 3.49 2.29
N PHE A 55 -6.35 3.77 2.39
CA PHE A 55 -6.93 4.57 3.45
C PHE A 55 -7.32 3.64 4.60
N VAL A 56 -6.67 3.81 5.74
CA VAL A 56 -6.84 2.93 6.91
C VAL A 56 -7.65 3.65 7.97
N LYS A 57 -8.70 3.01 8.45
CA LYS A 57 -9.55 3.51 9.53
C LYS A 57 -8.71 3.73 10.80
N GLU A 58 -8.82 4.94 11.36
CA GLU A 58 -8.16 5.35 12.60
C GLU A 58 -6.61 5.23 12.56
N ASP A 59 -6.02 5.22 11.38
CA ASP A 59 -4.57 5.22 11.17
C ASP A 59 -4.21 6.14 9.98
N SER A 60 -2.92 6.42 9.86
CA SER A 60 -2.29 7.01 8.68
C SER A 60 -2.56 6.19 7.41
N ASN A 61 -2.73 6.91 6.30
CA ASN A 61 -2.76 6.31 4.96
C ASN A 61 -1.45 5.57 4.70
N LYS A 62 -1.55 4.41 4.04
CA LYS A 62 -0.41 3.55 3.73
C LYS A 62 -0.10 3.59 2.24
N LEU A 63 1.18 3.73 1.90
CA LEU A 63 1.69 3.58 0.54
C LEU A 63 1.90 2.09 0.24
N ILE A 64 1.23 1.59 -0.79
CA ILE A 64 1.20 0.16 -1.10
C ILE A 64 1.55 -0.09 -2.57
N CYS A 65 2.10 -1.27 -2.87
CA CYS A 65 2.39 -1.70 -4.24
C CYS A 65 1.12 -2.12 -4.99
N GLU A 66 1.25 -2.26 -6.31
CA GLU A 66 0.17 -2.68 -7.21
C GLU A 66 -0.43 -4.04 -6.84
N GLU A 67 0.40 -5.02 -6.53
CA GLU A 67 -0.05 -6.36 -6.13
C GLU A 67 -0.92 -6.30 -4.86
N CYS A 68 -0.52 -5.47 -3.89
CA CYS A 68 -1.28 -5.30 -2.66
C CYS A 68 -2.60 -4.57 -2.90
N ALA A 69 -2.59 -3.53 -3.74
CA ALA A 69 -3.80 -2.79 -4.10
C ALA A 69 -4.81 -3.69 -4.82
N ALA A 70 -4.36 -4.41 -5.86
CA ALA A 70 -5.20 -5.34 -6.61
C ALA A 70 -5.77 -6.44 -5.70
N ARG A 71 -4.94 -6.99 -4.79
CA ARG A 71 -5.38 -8.02 -3.84
C ARG A 71 -6.50 -7.50 -2.93
N VAL A 72 -6.33 -6.36 -2.25
CA VAL A 72 -7.36 -5.91 -1.29
C VAL A 72 -8.65 -5.49 -1.99
N ILE A 73 -8.57 -4.97 -3.22
CA ILE A 73 -9.76 -4.69 -4.04
C ILE A 73 -10.47 -5.99 -4.41
N SER A 74 -9.74 -7.04 -4.81
CA SER A 74 -10.33 -8.35 -5.10
C SER A 74 -10.99 -9.00 -3.86
N GLU A 75 -10.58 -8.59 -2.66
CA GLU A 75 -11.15 -9.01 -1.38
C GLU A 75 -12.35 -8.14 -0.93
N GLY A 76 -12.78 -7.17 -1.75
CA GLY A 76 -13.99 -6.38 -1.54
C GLY A 76 -13.78 -4.95 -1.02
N VAL A 77 -12.54 -4.49 -0.86
CA VAL A 77 -12.25 -3.08 -0.53
C VAL A 77 -12.59 -2.19 -1.72
N ALA A 78 -13.26 -1.06 -1.47
CA ALA A 78 -13.68 -0.14 -2.53
C ALA A 78 -12.49 0.60 -3.16
N GLU A 79 -12.51 0.74 -4.49
CA GLU A 79 -11.61 1.63 -5.22
C GLU A 79 -12.17 3.06 -5.27
N THR A 80 -11.30 4.07 -5.25
CA THR A 80 -11.70 5.50 -5.25
C THR A 80 -10.90 6.34 -6.25
N ASN A 81 -11.56 7.33 -6.87
CA ASN A 81 -11.07 8.04 -8.07
C ASN A 81 -10.74 9.53 -7.88
N TRP A 82 -10.69 10.04 -6.65
CA TRP A 82 -10.48 11.48 -6.38
C TRP A 82 -9.10 11.98 -6.76
#